data_AF-A0A6G3XZP8-F1
#
_entry.id   AF-A0A6G3XZP8-F1
#
_cell.length_a   1.000
_cell.length_b   1.000
_cell.length_c   1.000
_cell.angle_alpha   90.00
_cell.angle_beta   90.00
_cell.angle_gamma   90.00
#
_symmetry.space_group_name_H-M   'P 1'
#
loop_
_entity.id
_entity.type
_entity.pdbx_description
1 polymer ?
#
loop_
_entity_poly.entity_id
_entity_poly.type
_entity_poly.pdbx_seq_one_letter_code
_entity_poly.pdbx_strand_id
1 'polypeptide(L)'
;MTCDVSDAVALGAVLDRVEESFGPVAGVVHAAGDISSAAGFSPLGDIMADGLEAGLALQGSAKVHGTRALEQVLAGRSLDFCVLMSSNAALLAGPGLSLYAPV
;
A
#
# COMPACT_ATOMS: atom_id res chain seq x y z
N MET A 1 6.39 -11.31 -12.93
CA MET A 1 5.21 -11.68 -12.13
C MET A 1 4.50 -10.39 -11.75
N THR A 2 3.17 -10.30 -11.77
CA THR A 2 2.42 -9.06 -11.51
C THR A 2 1.16 -9.36 -10.67
N CYS A 3 0.86 -8.53 -9.68
CA CYS A 3 -0.37 -8.59 -8.87
C CYS A 3 -0.70 -7.20 -8.30
N ASP A 4 -1.95 -7.02 -7.88
CA ASP A 4 -2.32 -5.94 -6.96
C ASP A 4 -1.87 -6.33 -5.55
N VAL A 5 -1.17 -5.44 -4.85
CA VAL A 5 -0.68 -5.72 -3.50
C VAL A 5 -1.80 -5.81 -2.47
N SER A 6 -2.97 -5.22 -2.74
CA SER A 6 -4.15 -5.29 -1.86
C SER A 6 -4.94 -6.60 -2.02
N ASP A 7 -4.65 -7.40 -3.04
CA ASP A 7 -5.20 -8.74 -3.23
C ASP A 7 -4.27 -9.79 -2.58
N ALA A 8 -4.60 -10.20 -1.36
CA ALA A 8 -3.80 -11.17 -0.61
C ALA A 8 -3.67 -12.53 -1.32
N VAL A 9 -4.68 -12.96 -2.08
CA VAL A 9 -4.64 -14.25 -2.79
C VAL A 9 -3.66 -14.17 -3.95
N ALA A 10 -3.77 -13.12 -4.78
CA ALA A 10 -2.86 -12.91 -5.90
C ALA A 10 -1.41 -12.66 -5.42
N LEU A 11 -1.24 -11.90 -4.34
CA LEU A 11 0.07 -11.62 -3.75
C LEU A 11 0.73 -12.88 -3.20
N GLY A 12 -0.02 -13.74 -2.50
CA GLY A 12 0.47 -15.04 -2.02
C GLY A 12 0.96 -15.92 -3.17
N ALA A 13 0.17 -16.03 -4.24
CA ALA A 13 0.56 -16.80 -5.43
C ALA A 13 1.83 -16.25 -6.11
N VAL A 14 2.04 -14.94 -6.09
CA VAL A 14 3.29 -14.34 -6.59
C VAL A 14 4.47 -14.69 -5.68
N LEU A 15 4.32 -14.61 -4.36
CA LEU A 15 5.37 -14.98 -3.41
C LEU A 15 5.77 -16.44 -3.52
N ASP A 16 4.80 -17.35 -3.61
CA ASP A 16 5.06 -18.78 -3.76
C ASP A 16 5.87 -19.06 -5.02
N ARG A 17 5.50 -18.42 -6.15
CA ARG A 17 6.22 -18.57 -7.41
C ARG A 17 7.62 -17.95 -7.38
N VAL A 18 7.81 -16.86 -6.63
CA VAL A 18 9.14 -16.28 -6.36
C VAL A 18 9.99 -17.29 -5.59
N GLU A 19 9.44 -17.91 -4.55
CA GLU A 19 10.19 -18.88 -3.75
C GLU A 19 10.52 -20.17 -4.49
N GLU A 20 9.61 -20.66 -5.32
CA GLU A 20 9.87 -21.80 -6.22
C GLU A 20 11.02 -21.51 -7.18
N SER A 21 11.16 -20.26 -7.62
CA SER A 21 12.15 -19.86 -8.62
C SER A 21 13.51 -19.49 -8.02
N PHE A 22 13.52 -18.91 -6.81
CA PHE A 22 14.69 -18.24 -6.25
C PHE A 22 15.02 -18.67 -4.80
N GLY A 23 14.21 -19.53 -4.18
CA GLY A 23 14.30 -19.87 -2.76
C GLY A 23 13.57 -18.88 -1.85
N PRO A 24 13.59 -19.10 -0.52
CA PRO A 24 12.80 -18.33 0.44
C PRO A 24 12.98 -16.80 0.32
N VAL A 25 11.90 -16.04 0.49
CA VAL A 25 11.98 -14.57 0.50
C VAL A 25 12.72 -14.12 1.75
N ALA A 26 13.89 -13.50 1.59
CA ALA A 26 14.69 -12.98 2.71
C ALA A 26 14.15 -11.67 3.28
N GLY A 27 13.44 -10.87 2.48
CA GLY A 27 12.90 -9.60 2.96
C GLY A 27 11.99 -8.90 1.97
N VAL A 28 11.27 -7.91 2.47
CA VAL A 28 10.27 -7.15 1.70
C VAL A 28 10.55 -5.66 1.78
N VAL A 29 10.41 -4.97 0.64
CA VAL A 29 10.34 -3.51 0.56
C VAL A 29 8.99 -3.13 -0.03
N HIS A 30 8.09 -2.63 0.80
CA HIS A 30 6.77 -2.18 0.38
C HIS A 30 6.83 -0.74 -0.12
N ALA A 31 7.05 -0.59 -1.42
CA ALA A 31 7.11 0.69 -2.12
C ALA A 31 5.82 1.01 -2.90
N ALA A 32 4.78 0.17 -2.80
CA ALA A 32 3.54 0.42 -3.49
C ALA A 32 2.84 1.68 -2.92
N GLY A 33 2.36 2.51 -3.81
CA GLY A 33 1.67 3.75 -3.51
C GLY A 33 1.20 4.38 -4.81
N ASP A 34 0.01 4.99 -4.77
CA ASP A 34 -0.51 5.78 -5.87
C ASP A 34 -0.79 7.19 -5.36
N ILE A 35 -0.17 8.17 -6.00
CA ILE A 35 -0.45 9.60 -5.78
C ILE A 35 -0.83 10.30 -7.10
N SER A 36 -1.05 9.51 -8.16
CA SER A 36 -1.35 10.00 -9.50
C SER A 36 -2.85 10.29 -9.70
N SER A 37 -3.71 9.72 -8.85
CA SER A 37 -5.13 10.04 -8.84
C SER A 37 -5.39 11.44 -8.27
N ALA A 38 -6.51 12.05 -8.66
CA ALA A 38 -6.95 13.32 -8.09
C ALA A 38 -7.07 13.26 -6.55
N ALA A 39 -7.42 12.11 -6.00
CA ALA A 39 -7.49 11.87 -4.54
C ALA A 39 -6.12 11.94 -3.83
N GLY A 40 -5.02 11.76 -4.57
CA GLY A 40 -3.66 11.80 -4.01
C GLY A 40 -3.11 13.20 -3.78
N PHE A 41 -3.65 14.21 -4.46
CA PHE A 41 -3.26 15.60 -4.27
C PHE A 41 -4.41 16.56 -4.63
N SER A 42 -5.38 16.73 -3.71
CA SER A 42 -6.49 17.66 -3.89
C SER A 42 -6.96 18.29 -2.58
N PRO A 43 -7.48 19.53 -2.62
CA PRO A 43 -8.15 20.13 -1.47
C PRO A 43 -9.24 19.22 -0.91
N LEU A 44 -9.34 19.14 0.42
CA LEU A 44 -10.33 18.26 1.07
C LEU A 44 -11.76 18.60 0.65
N GLY A 45 -12.07 19.89 0.42
CA GLY A 45 -13.39 20.33 -0.04
C GLY A 45 -13.79 19.72 -1.39
N ASP A 46 -12.84 19.62 -2.32
CA ASP A 46 -13.08 19.06 -3.66
C ASP A 46 -13.31 17.54 -3.55
N ILE A 47 -12.49 16.85 -2.77
CA ILE A 47 -12.61 15.41 -2.50
C ILE A 47 -13.95 15.08 -1.83
N MET A 48 -14.40 15.91 -0.88
CA MET A 48 -15.68 15.73 -0.20
C MET A 48 -16.86 15.86 -1.17
N ALA A 49 -16.75 16.71 -2.19
CA ALA A 49 -17.78 16.86 -3.22
C ALA A 49 -17.80 15.68 -4.20
N ASP A 50 -16.63 15.13 -4.53
CA ASP A 50 -16.47 14.06 -5.53
C ASP A 50 -16.61 12.64 -4.96
N GLY A 51 -16.60 12.49 -3.63
CA GLY A 51 -16.86 11.22 -2.94
C GLY A 51 -15.70 10.76 -2.05
N LEU A 52 -15.76 11.14 -0.77
CA LEU A 52 -14.73 10.87 0.23
C LEU A 52 -14.39 9.37 0.37
N GLU A 53 -15.39 8.50 0.45
CA GLU A 53 -15.20 7.05 0.64
C GLU A 53 -14.41 6.41 -0.51
N ALA A 54 -14.74 6.79 -1.75
CA ALA A 54 -14.03 6.28 -2.93
C ALA A 54 -12.58 6.78 -2.96
N GLY A 55 -12.35 8.04 -2.59
CA GLY A 55 -11.01 8.61 -2.46
C GLY A 55 -10.18 7.90 -1.38
N LEU A 56 -10.75 7.66 -0.20
CA LEU A 56 -10.10 6.92 0.89
C LEU A 56 -9.76 5.49 0.49
N ALA A 57 -10.71 4.79 -0.14
CA ALA A 57 -10.49 3.43 -0.61
C ALA A 57 -9.36 3.36 -1.65
N LEU A 58 -9.36 4.28 -2.62
CA LEU A 58 -8.32 4.36 -3.65
C LEU A 58 -6.95 4.65 -3.04
N GLN A 59 -6.86 5.68 -2.19
CA GLN A 59 -5.59 6.12 -1.62
C GLN A 59 -5.03 5.14 -0.58
N GLY A 60 -5.91 4.48 0.17
CA GLY A 60 -5.58 3.46 1.15
C GLY A 60 -5.25 2.09 0.54
N SER A 61 -5.63 1.81 -0.71
CA SER A 61 -5.46 0.51 -1.36
C SER A 61 -4.02 -0.02 -1.26
N ALA A 62 -3.04 0.76 -1.73
CA ALA A 62 -1.65 0.31 -1.78
C ALA A 62 -0.98 0.29 -0.40
N LYS A 63 -1.12 1.37 0.39
CA LYS A 63 -0.38 1.50 1.66
C LYS A 63 -1.06 0.82 2.83
N VAL A 64 -2.39 0.92 2.95
CA VAL A 64 -3.13 0.34 4.08
C VAL A 64 -3.50 -1.10 3.76
N HIS A 65 -4.33 -1.33 2.74
CA HIS A 65 -4.78 -2.68 2.40
C HIS A 65 -3.63 -3.56 1.91
N GLY A 66 -2.70 -3.00 1.13
CA GLY A 66 -1.48 -3.72 0.71
C GLY A 66 -0.59 -4.15 1.88
N THR A 67 -0.44 -3.32 2.91
CA THR A 67 0.32 -3.72 4.11
C THR A 67 -0.41 -4.83 4.88
N ARG A 68 -1.75 -4.81 4.93
CA ARG A 68 -2.55 -5.88 5.55
C ARG A 68 -2.48 -7.19 4.77
N ALA A 69 -2.52 -7.12 3.45
CA ALA A 69 -2.29 -8.29 2.61
C ALA A 69 -0.89 -8.86 2.81
N LEU A 70 0.15 -8.00 2.86
CA LEU A 70 1.52 -8.42 3.19
C LEU A 70 1.60 -9.10 4.56
N GLU A 71 0.99 -8.52 5.60
CA GLU A 71 0.92 -9.13 6.94
C GLU A 71 0.35 -10.57 6.88
N GLN A 72 -0.71 -10.78 6.09
CA GLN A 72 -1.34 -12.09 5.93
C GLN A 72 -0.44 -13.10 5.21
N VAL A 73 0.12 -12.74 4.06
CA VAL A 73 0.86 -13.68 3.20
C VAL A 73 2.29 -13.94 3.69
N LEU A 74 2.85 -13.03 4.49
CA LEU A 74 4.15 -13.18 5.13
C LEU A 74 4.06 -13.90 6.47
N ALA A 75 2.85 -14.15 6.98
CA ALA A 75 2.66 -14.87 8.24
C ALA A 75 3.34 -16.25 8.18
N GLY A 76 4.20 -16.52 9.17
CA GLY A 76 4.95 -17.77 9.24
C GLY A 76 6.21 -17.84 8.36
N ARG A 77 6.48 -16.81 7.53
CA ARG A 77 7.76 -16.68 6.80
C ARG A 77 8.80 -16.01 7.71
N SER A 78 10.04 -16.48 7.63
CA SER A 78 11.16 -15.85 8.34
C SER A 78 11.81 -14.83 7.42
N LEU A 79 11.63 -13.54 7.72
CA LEU A 79 12.27 -12.43 7.01
C LEU A 79 13.39 -11.84 7.85
N ASP A 80 14.48 -11.45 7.22
CA ASP A 80 15.54 -10.64 7.82
C ASP A 80 15.07 -9.19 7.98
N PHE A 81 14.20 -8.71 7.08
CA PHE A 81 13.64 -7.36 7.14
C PHE A 81 12.28 -7.22 6.43
N CYS A 82 11.51 -6.23 6.90
CA CYS A 82 10.33 -5.72 6.21
C CYS A 82 10.35 -4.19 6.30
N VAL A 83 10.49 -3.51 5.17
CA VAL A 83 10.59 -2.05 5.09
C VAL A 83 9.31 -1.50 4.47
N LEU A 84 8.62 -0.63 5.20
CA LEU A 84 7.44 0.08 4.71
C LEU A 84 7.82 1.51 4.30
N MET A 85 7.60 1.86 3.04
CA MET A 85 7.88 3.21 2.55
C MET A 85 6.77 4.17 2.98
N SER A 86 6.98 4.84 4.11
CA SER A 86 6.11 5.93 4.60
C SER A 86 6.50 7.29 3.99
N SER A 87 5.91 8.38 4.48
CA SER A 87 6.20 9.75 4.06
C SER A 87 6.18 10.72 5.24
N ASN A 88 6.94 11.81 5.14
CA ASN A 88 6.90 12.91 6.12
C ASN A 88 5.51 13.55 6.23
N ALA A 89 4.67 13.43 5.19
CA ALA A 89 3.29 13.91 5.20
C ALA A 89 2.46 13.29 6.33
N ALA A 90 2.79 12.07 6.77
CA ALA A 90 2.14 11.43 7.92
C ALA A 90 2.36 12.18 9.25
N LEU A 91 3.39 13.03 9.34
CA LEU A 91 3.74 13.81 10.53
C LEU A 91 3.50 15.30 10.34
N LEU A 92 3.85 15.83 9.17
CA LEU A 92 3.81 17.27 8.88
C LEU A 92 2.50 17.70 8.20
N ALA A 93 1.67 16.75 7.79
CA ALA A 93 0.60 16.96 6.84
C ALA A 93 1.11 17.63 5.55
N GLY A 94 0.20 18.08 4.70
CA GLY A 94 0.53 18.91 3.56
C GLY A 94 -0.74 19.34 2.83
N PRO A 95 -0.78 20.56 2.26
CA PRO A 95 -1.90 20.97 1.43
C PRO A 95 -2.15 19.94 0.33
N GLY A 96 -3.39 19.45 0.24
CA GLY A 96 -3.78 18.46 -0.76
C GLY A 96 -3.55 16.99 -0.40
N LEU A 97 -2.86 16.69 0.71
CA LEU A 97 -2.45 15.32 1.07
C LEU A 97 -3.38 14.64 2.09
N SER A 98 -4.58 15.17 2.32
CA SER A 98 -5.47 14.72 3.40
C SER A 98 -5.82 13.22 3.33
N LEU A 99 -5.97 12.65 2.14
CA LEU A 99 -6.23 11.20 2.00
C LEU A 99 -4.95 10.35 2.02
N TYR A 100 -3.82 10.94 1.63
CA TYR A 100 -2.52 10.27 1.63
C TYR A 100 -1.94 10.14 3.05
N ALA A 101 -2.23 11.12 3.91
CA ALA A 101 -1.85 11.18 5.31
C ALA A 101 -3.08 11.58 6.16
N PRO A 102 -4.09 10.69 6.29
CA PRO A 102 -5.26 10.97 7.11
C PRO A 102 -4.85 11.02 8.59
N VAL A 103 -5.32 12.06 9.29
CA VAL A 103 -5.13 12.27 10.74
C VAL A 103 -6.33 11.82 11.54
#